data_AF-A0A0M0BLG0-F1
#
_entry.id   AF-A0A0M0BLG0-F1
#
_cell.length_a   1.000
_cell.length_b   1.000
_cell.length_c   1.000
_cell.angle_alpha   90.00
_cell.angle_beta   90.00
_cell.angle_gamma   90.00
#
_symmetry.space_group_name_H-M   'P 1'
#
loop_
_entity.id
_entity.type
_entity.pdbx_description
1 polymer ?
#
loop_
_entity_poly.entity_id
_entity_poly.type
_entity_poly.pdbx_seq_one_letter_code
_entity_poly.pdbx_strand_id
1 'polypeptide(L)'
;MNYWFTTVIIWNISSYVVTYLTISSKEELQFLIHRAWEIEKKFESLSAWKTFLSMGSSNRLTVLTLAKESHVHKLNLEKLITILGLEAPTNEIPEITFDFVGLLPSEMLLRIIEYDDMARELYNQILVNINSKVFSAFYSGKKIEFVNKTLKQMVEDETKHICMVKKITGLIERIQ
;
A
#
# COMPACT_ATOMS: atom_id res chain seq x y z
N MET A 1 14.09 -33.01 14.04
CA MET A 1 12.67 -33.36 13.86
C MET A 1 11.82 -32.16 14.24
N ASN A 2 11.10 -31.69 13.23
CA ASN A 2 10.07 -30.65 13.13
C ASN A 2 9.35 -30.22 14.42
N TYR A 3 9.32 -28.90 14.65
CA TYR A 3 8.17 -28.24 15.26
C TYR A 3 7.58 -27.27 14.24
N TRP A 4 6.36 -27.59 13.80
CA TRP A 4 5.53 -26.77 12.93
C TRP A 4 4.94 -25.64 13.75
N PHE A 5 5.23 -24.38 13.40
CA PHE A 5 4.40 -23.24 13.76
C PHE A 5 3.62 -22.83 12.50
N THR A 6 2.46 -23.43 12.31
CA THR A 6 1.44 -22.93 11.39
C THR A 6 0.68 -21.81 12.06
N THR A 7 1.13 -20.57 11.86
CA THR A 7 0.26 -19.41 12.06
C THR A 7 -0.63 -19.30 10.83
N VAL A 8 -1.82 -19.89 10.91
CA VAL A 8 -2.86 -19.72 9.90
C VAL A 8 -3.38 -18.29 10.02
N ILE A 9 -3.02 -17.42 9.09
CA ILE A 9 -3.57 -16.08 9.00
C ILE A 9 -4.90 -16.17 8.24
N ILE A 10 -6.00 -16.31 8.98
CA ILE A 10 -7.35 -16.17 8.44
C ILE A 10 -7.69 -14.69 8.44
N TRP A 11 -7.60 -14.02 7.29
CA TRP A 11 -8.17 -12.68 7.12
C TRP A 11 -9.66 -12.81 6.84
N ASN A 12 -10.47 -12.74 7.89
CA ASN A 12 -11.91 -12.53 7.76
C ASN A 12 -12.14 -11.02 7.60
N ILE A 13 -12.80 -10.62 6.52
CA ILE A 13 -13.03 -9.22 6.14
C ILE A 13 -14.16 -8.66 7.01
N SER A 14 -13.87 -8.44 8.30
CA SER A 14 -14.68 -7.61 9.20
C SER A 14 -13.92 -7.46 10.52
N SER A 15 -13.77 -6.22 10.99
CA SER A 15 -13.08 -5.78 12.21
C SER A 15 -11.55 -5.62 12.12
N TYR A 16 -11.12 -4.37 12.03
CA TYR A 16 -9.73 -3.92 12.17
C TYR A 16 -9.27 -4.13 13.62
N VAL A 17 -8.70 -5.30 13.92
CA VAL A 17 -7.85 -5.48 15.11
C VAL A 17 -6.41 -5.25 14.66
N VAL A 18 -5.87 -4.08 15.03
CA VAL A 18 -4.44 -3.76 14.90
C VAL A 18 -3.68 -4.75 15.77
N THR A 19 -3.23 -5.85 15.16
CA THR A 19 -2.26 -6.74 15.79
C THR A 19 -0.90 -6.19 15.39
N TYR A 20 -0.18 -5.60 16.34
CA TYR A 20 1.19 -5.15 16.12
C TYR A 20 2.07 -6.36 15.76
N LEU A 21 2.18 -6.66 14.47
CA LEU A 21 3.10 -7.66 13.95
C LEU A 21 4.51 -7.17 14.24
N THR A 22 5.25 -7.93 15.04
CA THR A 22 6.69 -7.71 15.21
C THR A 22 7.39 -8.35 14.02
N ILE A 23 8.11 -7.56 13.22
CA ILE A 23 8.94 -8.12 12.14
C ILE A 23 10.17 -8.75 12.78
N SER A 24 10.23 -10.07 12.72
CA SER A 24 11.21 -10.91 13.42
C SER A 24 12.29 -11.47 12.50
N SER A 25 12.08 -11.41 11.17
CA SER A 25 12.99 -11.99 10.17
C SER A 25 13.14 -11.13 8.91
N LYS A 26 14.14 -11.44 8.09
CA LYS A 26 14.37 -10.78 6.80
C LYS A 26 13.29 -11.18 5.79
N GLU A 27 12.82 -12.41 5.90
CA GLU A 27 11.78 -13.00 5.06
C GLU A 27 10.43 -12.33 5.30
N GLU A 28 10.07 -12.04 6.56
CA GLU A 28 8.86 -11.27 6.90
C GLU A 28 8.92 -9.84 6.36
N LEU A 29 10.08 -9.18 6.47
CA LEU A 29 10.29 -7.86 5.88
C LEU A 29 10.13 -7.89 4.36
N GLN A 30 10.73 -8.89 3.71
CA GLN A 30 10.61 -9.11 2.27
C GLN A 30 9.15 -9.29 1.86
N PHE A 31 8.42 -10.13 2.58
CA PHE A 31 7.00 -10.36 2.33
C PHE A 31 6.18 -9.06 2.42
N LEU A 32 6.38 -8.24 3.46
CA LEU A 32 5.65 -6.99 3.63
C LEU A 32 5.98 -5.95 2.54
N ILE A 33 7.26 -5.82 2.18
CA ILE A 33 7.69 -4.91 1.10
C ILE A 33 7.16 -5.38 -0.26
N HIS A 34 7.20 -6.69 -0.54
CA HIS A 34 6.62 -7.26 -1.75
C HIS A 34 5.11 -7.02 -1.82
N ARG A 35 4.41 -7.20 -0.69
CA ARG A 35 2.97 -6.95 -0.63
C ARG A 35 2.61 -5.49 -0.89
N ALA A 36 3.37 -4.55 -0.33
CA ALA A 36 3.17 -3.14 -0.62
C ALA A 36 3.48 -2.81 -2.09
N TRP A 37 4.57 -3.38 -2.63
CA TRP A 37 4.96 -3.17 -4.03
C TRP A 37 3.88 -3.66 -5.00
N GLU A 38 3.22 -4.77 -4.68
CA GLU A 38 2.10 -5.24 -5.47
C GLU A 38 0.90 -4.31 -5.46
N ILE A 39 0.56 -3.74 -4.31
CA ILE A 39 -0.55 -2.79 -4.19
C ILE A 39 -0.28 -1.59 -5.10
N GLU A 40 0.93 -1.03 -5.00
CA GLU A 40 1.35 0.12 -5.83
C GLU A 40 1.39 -0.22 -7.32
N LYS A 41 1.98 -1.36 -7.67
CA LYS A 41 2.00 -1.83 -9.06
C LYS A 41 0.60 -2.01 -9.62
N LYS A 42 -0.36 -2.52 -8.83
CA LYS A 42 -1.75 -2.73 -9.27
C LYS A 42 -2.47 -1.41 -9.52
N PHE A 43 -2.20 -0.44 -8.66
CA PHE A 43 -2.77 0.88 -8.77
C PHE A 43 -2.21 1.67 -9.97
N GLU A 44 -0.92 1.48 -10.29
CA GLU A 44 -0.33 1.90 -11.57
C GLU A 44 -0.95 1.13 -12.76
N SER A 45 -1.10 -0.20 -12.64
CA SER A 45 -1.53 -1.09 -13.72
C SER A 45 -3.03 -1.11 -13.97
N LEU A 46 -3.80 -0.23 -13.33
CA LEU A 46 -5.24 -0.01 -13.50
C LEU A 46 -5.67 0.39 -14.94
N SER A 47 -4.88 0.08 -15.96
CA SER A 47 -5.15 0.07 -17.41
C SER A 47 -6.57 -0.36 -17.89
N ALA A 48 -7.51 -0.76 -17.02
CA ALA A 48 -8.96 -0.73 -17.26
C ALA A 48 -9.63 0.65 -17.03
N TRP A 49 -8.87 1.74 -16.83
CA TRP A 49 -9.30 3.14 -16.62
C TRP A 49 -10.28 3.73 -17.68
N LYS A 50 -10.72 2.95 -18.70
CA LYS A 50 -11.77 3.34 -19.66
C LYS A 50 -13.01 3.89 -18.97
N THR A 51 -13.38 3.32 -17.82
CA THR A 51 -14.53 3.76 -17.00
C THR A 51 -14.34 5.15 -16.38
N PHE A 52 -13.09 5.57 -16.17
CA PHE A 52 -12.75 6.88 -15.58
C PHE A 52 -12.57 7.99 -16.63
N LEU A 53 -12.29 7.63 -17.89
CA LEU A 53 -12.32 8.59 -19.01
C LEU A 53 -13.71 9.18 -19.23
N SER A 54 -14.77 8.47 -18.83
CA SER A 54 -16.16 8.93 -18.84
C SER A 54 -16.58 9.74 -17.60
N MET A 55 -15.70 9.93 -16.61
CA MET A 55 -16.02 10.71 -15.41
C MET A 55 -15.83 12.22 -15.60
N GLY A 56 -16.47 13.00 -14.71
CA GLY A 56 -16.26 14.44 -14.61
C GLY A 56 -14.78 14.82 -14.42
N SER A 57 -14.41 16.02 -14.88
CA SER A 57 -13.02 16.49 -14.98
C SER A 57 -12.24 16.45 -13.66
N SER A 58 -12.90 16.71 -12.51
CA SER A 58 -12.30 16.67 -11.18
C SER A 58 -11.91 15.26 -10.74
N ASN A 59 -12.82 14.29 -10.86
CA ASN A 59 -12.56 12.89 -10.47
C ASN A 59 -11.45 12.28 -11.32
N ARG A 60 -11.43 12.62 -12.61
CA ARG A 60 -10.37 12.20 -13.54
C ARG A 60 -9.00 12.73 -13.12
N LEU A 61 -8.91 14.01 -12.74
CA LEU A 61 -7.65 14.61 -12.28
C LEU A 61 -7.13 13.92 -11.01
N THR A 62 -8.01 13.71 -10.02
CA THR A 62 -7.67 13.00 -8.78
C THR A 62 -7.11 11.61 -9.07
N VAL A 63 -7.81 10.84 -9.89
CA VAL A 63 -7.39 9.50 -10.31
C VAL A 63 -6.02 9.49 -10.98
N LEU A 64 -5.76 10.44 -11.89
CA LEU A 64 -4.47 10.52 -12.57
C LEU A 64 -3.33 10.88 -11.61
N THR A 65 -3.59 11.74 -10.62
CA THR A 65 -2.64 12.04 -9.56
C THR A 65 -2.31 10.80 -8.75
N LEU A 66 -3.34 10.09 -8.29
CA LEU A 66 -3.22 8.85 -7.52
C LEU A 66 -2.37 7.81 -8.27
N ALA A 67 -2.71 7.52 -9.54
CA ALA A 67 -1.96 6.56 -10.36
C ALA A 67 -0.47 6.95 -10.55
N LYS A 68 -0.20 8.25 -10.73
CA LYS A 68 1.16 8.76 -10.88
C LYS A 68 1.97 8.64 -9.59
N GLU A 69 1.39 8.98 -8.45
CA GLU A 69 2.08 8.94 -7.16
C GLU A 69 2.35 7.49 -6.74
N SER A 70 1.41 6.59 -7.00
CA SER A 70 1.60 5.16 -6.79
C SER A 70 2.76 4.57 -7.62
N HIS A 71 2.93 4.99 -8.88
CA HIS A 71 4.12 4.62 -9.66
C HIS A 71 5.43 5.06 -8.95
N VAL A 72 5.46 6.26 -8.37
CA VAL A 72 6.62 6.75 -7.60
C VAL A 72 6.85 5.88 -6.36
N HIS A 73 5.79 5.49 -5.65
CA HIS A 73 5.88 4.60 -4.49
C HIS A 73 6.41 3.22 -4.86
N LYS A 74 5.95 2.63 -5.96
CA LYS A 74 6.51 1.38 -6.51
C LYS A 74 8.01 1.49 -6.74
N LEU A 75 8.47 2.55 -7.41
CA LEU A 75 9.90 2.78 -7.64
C LEU A 75 10.70 2.97 -6.34
N ASN A 76 10.09 3.58 -5.32
CA ASN A 76 10.72 3.69 -4.01
C ASN A 76 10.87 2.32 -3.35
N LEU A 77 9.86 1.46 -3.44
CA LEU A 77 9.91 0.09 -2.92
C LEU A 77 10.98 -0.75 -3.63
N GLU A 78 11.12 -0.64 -4.95
CA GLU A 78 12.19 -1.29 -5.71
C GLU A 78 13.59 -0.86 -5.24
N LYS A 79 13.76 0.43 -4.93
CA LYS A 79 14.99 0.95 -4.31
C LYS A 79 15.22 0.36 -2.92
N LEU A 80 14.16 0.25 -2.10
CA LEU A 80 14.26 -0.36 -0.76
C LEU A 80 14.69 -1.83 -0.86
N ILE A 81 14.07 -2.61 -1.75
CA ILE A 81 14.42 -4.01 -2.03
C ILE A 81 15.92 -4.12 -2.37
N THR A 82 16.41 -3.25 -3.25
CA THR A 82 17.81 -3.22 -3.67
C THR A 82 18.75 -2.86 -2.51
N ILE A 83 18.47 -1.80 -1.75
CA ILE A 83 19.34 -1.30 -0.67
C ILE A 83 19.43 -2.31 0.50
N LEU A 84 18.32 -3.00 0.76
CA LEU A 84 18.20 -4.02 1.80
C LEU A 84 18.68 -5.40 1.32
N GLY A 85 19.03 -5.55 0.04
CA GLY A 85 19.46 -6.84 -0.51
C GLY A 85 18.39 -7.93 -0.34
N LEU A 86 17.14 -7.55 -0.54
CA LEU A 86 15.99 -8.45 -0.60
C LEU A 86 15.87 -9.01 -2.01
N GLU A 87 15.19 -10.13 -2.15
CA GLU A 87 14.90 -10.69 -3.46
C GLU A 87 13.86 -9.82 -4.19
N ALA A 88 13.90 -9.85 -5.53
CA ALA A 88 12.92 -9.14 -6.33
C ALA A 88 11.52 -9.75 -6.14
N PRO A 89 10.46 -8.94 -6.19
CA PRO A 89 9.09 -9.43 -6.05
C PRO A 89 8.72 -10.34 -7.24
N THR A 90 8.11 -11.47 -6.93
CA THR A 90 7.55 -12.42 -7.91
C THR A 90 6.07 -12.08 -8.17
N ASN A 91 5.51 -12.52 -9.30
CA ASN A 91 4.07 -12.36 -9.58
C ASN A 91 3.21 -13.45 -8.89
N GLU A 92 3.68 -14.01 -7.77
CA GLU A 92 3.08 -15.21 -7.14
C GLU A 92 1.87 -14.89 -6.26
N ILE A 93 1.64 -13.62 -5.95
CA ILE A 93 0.49 -13.20 -5.16
C ILE A 93 -0.67 -12.90 -6.13
N PRO A 94 -1.89 -13.40 -5.88
CA PRO A 94 -3.01 -13.27 -6.80
C PRO A 94 -3.26 -11.82 -7.24
N GLU A 95 -3.51 -11.64 -8.54
CA GLU A 95 -3.92 -10.36 -9.09
C GLU A 95 -5.23 -9.92 -8.43
N ILE A 96 -5.26 -8.69 -7.89
CA ILE A 96 -6.49 -8.13 -7.36
C ILE A 96 -7.16 -7.41 -8.53
N THR A 97 -8.26 -7.96 -9.02
CA THR A 97 -9.05 -7.35 -10.09
C THR A 97 -10.06 -6.38 -9.50
N PHE A 98 -9.97 -5.10 -9.88
CA PHE A 98 -10.98 -4.12 -9.54
C PHE A 98 -12.20 -4.30 -10.43
N ASP A 99 -13.32 -4.70 -9.83
CA ASP A 99 -14.62 -4.63 -10.50
C ASP A 99 -15.32 -3.31 -10.15
N PHE A 100 -15.46 -2.45 -11.16
CA PHE A 100 -16.15 -1.16 -11.06
C PHE A 100 -17.49 -1.16 -11.81
N VAL A 101 -17.95 -2.31 -12.32
CA VAL A 101 -19.20 -2.39 -13.06
C VAL A 101 -20.37 -2.00 -12.16
N GLY A 102 -21.18 -1.04 -12.62
CA GLY A 102 -22.38 -0.58 -11.92
C GLY A 102 -22.16 0.37 -10.75
N LEU A 103 -20.91 0.75 -10.45
CA LEU A 103 -20.63 1.70 -9.37
C LEU A 103 -20.74 3.16 -9.85
N LEU A 104 -21.08 4.05 -8.94
CA LEU A 104 -20.94 5.49 -9.12
C LEU A 104 -19.46 5.92 -9.03
N PRO A 105 -19.07 7.02 -9.69
CA PRO A 105 -17.73 7.57 -9.58
C PRO A 105 -17.19 7.73 -8.15
N SER A 106 -18.03 8.13 -7.21
CA SER A 106 -17.68 8.26 -5.80
C SER A 106 -17.40 6.92 -5.13
N GLU A 107 -18.19 5.89 -5.42
CA GLU A 107 -18.01 4.54 -4.91
C GLU A 107 -16.73 3.89 -5.48
N MET A 108 -16.42 4.15 -6.75
CA MET A 108 -15.16 3.74 -7.34
C MET A 108 -13.97 4.40 -6.65
N LEU A 109 -14.04 5.71 -6.37
CA LEU A 109 -13.02 6.44 -5.62
C LEU A 109 -12.85 5.91 -4.19
N LEU A 110 -13.94 5.57 -3.51
CA LEU A 110 -13.89 4.96 -2.18
C LEU A 110 -13.26 3.55 -2.22
N ARG A 111 -13.56 2.72 -3.22
CA ARG A 111 -12.87 1.43 -3.37
C ARG A 111 -11.38 1.60 -3.65
N ILE A 112 -11.00 2.59 -4.45
CA ILE A 112 -9.59 2.91 -4.73
C ILE A 112 -8.87 3.29 -3.43
N ILE A 113 -9.48 4.12 -2.58
CA ILE A 113 -8.81 4.61 -1.37
C ILE A 113 -8.65 3.56 -0.27
N GLU A 114 -9.41 2.46 -0.31
CA GLU A 114 -9.17 1.31 0.57
C GLU A 114 -7.78 0.70 0.34
N TYR A 115 -7.25 0.76 -0.89
CA TYR A 115 -5.92 0.27 -1.23
C TYR A 115 -4.81 1.21 -0.76
N ASP A 116 -5.00 2.52 -0.90
CA ASP A 116 -4.11 3.53 -0.33
C ASP A 116 -4.04 3.38 1.20
N ASP A 117 -5.17 3.08 1.86
CA ASP A 117 -5.19 2.80 3.30
C ASP A 117 -4.45 1.50 3.66
N MET A 118 -4.61 0.43 2.86
CA MET A 118 -3.84 -0.80 3.02
C MET A 118 -2.33 -0.58 2.83
N ALA A 119 -1.92 0.17 1.80
CA ALA A 119 -0.52 0.51 1.56
C ALA A 119 0.06 1.33 2.71
N ARG A 120 -0.66 2.38 3.15
CA ARG A 120 -0.32 3.20 4.31
C ARG A 120 -0.09 2.39 5.57
N GLU A 121 -0.99 1.44 5.84
CA GLU A 121 -0.90 0.57 6.99
C GLU A 121 0.33 -0.35 6.91
N LEU A 122 0.61 -0.94 5.75
CA LEU A 122 1.83 -1.71 5.53
C LEU A 122 3.09 -0.87 5.76
N TYR A 123 3.14 0.36 5.25
CA TYR A 123 4.27 1.27 5.47
C TYR A 123 4.46 1.59 6.95
N ASN A 124 3.37 1.86 7.68
CA ASN A 124 3.42 2.09 9.11
C ASN A 124 3.92 0.86 9.88
N GLN A 125 3.43 -0.34 9.53
CA GLN A 125 3.89 -1.58 10.15
C GLN A 125 5.39 -1.79 9.94
N ILE A 126 5.90 -1.57 8.73
CA ILE A 126 7.34 -1.65 8.45
C ILE A 126 8.10 -0.58 9.25
N LEU A 127 7.61 0.66 9.26
CA LEU A 127 8.26 1.81 9.91
C LEU A 127 8.39 1.62 11.43
N VAL A 128 7.33 1.16 12.10
CA VAL A 128 7.33 0.92 13.55
C VAL A 128 8.35 -0.16 13.92
N ASN A 129 8.53 -1.15 13.05
CA ASN A 129 9.44 -2.28 13.29
C ASN A 129 10.88 -2.01 12.83
N ILE A 130 11.12 -0.96 12.07
CA ILE A 130 12.44 -0.68 11.47
C ILE A 130 13.49 -0.21 12.48
N ASN A 131 13.04 0.30 13.63
CA ASN A 131 13.91 0.68 14.73
C ASN A 131 14.09 -0.45 15.75
N SER A 132 13.59 -1.65 15.45
CA SER A 132 13.77 -2.83 16.30
C SER A 132 15.23 -3.29 16.30
N LYS A 133 15.63 -3.97 17.38
CA LYS A 133 16.95 -4.61 17.48
C LYS A 133 17.23 -5.57 16.31
N VAL A 134 16.18 -6.18 15.76
CA VAL A 134 16.24 -7.08 14.60
C VAL A 134 16.78 -6.33 13.37
N PHE A 135 16.23 -5.16 13.05
CA PHE A 135 16.66 -4.38 11.88
C PHE A 135 18.09 -3.86 12.01
N SER A 136 18.47 -3.40 13.20
CA SER A 136 19.85 -2.95 13.49
C SER A 136 20.89 -4.07 13.44
N ALA A 137 20.48 -5.33 13.54
CA ALA A 137 21.37 -6.48 13.42
C ALA A 137 21.74 -6.77 11.95
N PHE A 138 20.89 -6.40 11.00
CA PHE A 138 21.08 -6.68 9.57
C PHE A 138 21.57 -5.48 8.77
N TYR A 139 21.32 -4.25 9.22
CA TYR A 139 21.55 -3.04 8.44
C TYR A 139 22.25 -1.94 9.23
N SER A 140 23.07 -1.13 8.54
CA SER A 140 23.80 -0.01 9.14
C SER A 140 22.94 1.26 9.23
N GLY A 141 23.34 2.18 10.13
CA GLY A 141 22.55 3.39 10.45
C GLY A 141 22.14 4.23 9.24
N LYS A 142 23.01 4.41 8.23
CA LYS A 142 22.66 5.17 7.01
C LYS A 142 21.56 4.51 6.17
N LYS A 143 21.56 3.17 6.08
CA LYS A 143 20.51 2.43 5.37
C LYS A 143 19.18 2.53 6.12
N ILE A 144 19.23 2.39 7.44
CA ILE A 144 18.05 2.51 8.32
C ILE A 144 17.45 3.92 8.23
N GLU A 145 18.27 4.96 8.22
CA GLU A 145 17.82 6.35 8.08
C GLU A 145 17.14 6.58 6.72
N PHE A 146 17.74 6.09 5.62
CA PHE A 146 17.14 6.18 4.30
C PHE A 146 15.77 5.50 4.26
N VAL A 147 15.68 4.25 4.74
CA VAL A 147 14.42 3.50 4.70
C VAL A 147 13.35 4.16 5.57
N ASN A 148 13.72 4.61 6.78
CA ASN A 148 12.83 5.39 7.66
C ASN A 148 12.27 6.63 6.94
N LYS A 149 13.14 7.42 6.30
CA LYS A 149 12.72 8.65 5.62
C LYS A 149 11.80 8.34 4.44
N THR A 150 12.13 7.33 3.64
CA THR A 150 11.31 6.91 2.51
C THR A 150 9.93 6.44 2.96
N LEU A 151 9.84 5.56 3.95
CA LEU A 151 8.56 5.04 4.43
C LEU A 151 7.70 6.13 5.09
N LYS A 152 8.31 7.05 5.87
CA LYS A 152 7.57 8.20 6.42
C LYS A 152 6.93 9.05 5.33
N GLN A 153 7.69 9.36 4.28
CA GLN A 153 7.17 10.11 3.15
C GLN A 153 5.99 9.39 2.49
N MET A 154 6.10 8.09 2.25
CA MET A 154 5.04 7.29 1.64
C MET A 154 3.78 7.23 2.52
N VAL A 155 3.92 7.10 3.85
CA VAL A 155 2.78 7.19 4.79
C VAL A 155 2.08 8.54 4.70
N GLU A 156 2.85 9.63 4.64
CA GLU A 156 2.31 10.98 4.53
C GLU A 156 1.57 11.18 3.20
N ASP A 157 2.12 10.64 2.10
CA ASP A 157 1.53 10.76 0.77
C ASP A 157 0.23 9.96 0.67
N GLU A 158 0.18 8.71 1.17
CA GLU A 158 -1.08 7.95 1.24
C GLU A 158 -2.11 8.62 2.16
N THR A 159 -1.68 9.24 3.25
CA THR A 159 -2.59 10.01 4.12
C THR A 159 -3.20 11.19 3.36
N LYS A 160 -2.42 11.89 2.51
CA LYS A 160 -2.93 12.97 1.65
C LYS A 160 -3.88 12.45 0.59
N HIS A 161 -3.59 11.30 -0.04
CA HIS A 161 -4.49 10.64 -0.98
C HIS A 161 -5.85 10.38 -0.34
N ILE A 162 -5.85 9.78 0.85
CA ILE A 162 -7.07 9.49 1.62
C ILE A 162 -7.86 10.76 1.89
N CYS A 163 -7.18 11.83 2.31
CA CYS A 163 -7.83 13.11 2.59
C CYS A 163 -8.39 13.77 1.32
N MET A 164 -7.68 13.69 0.20
CA MET A 164 -8.12 14.22 -1.10
C MET A 164 -9.41 13.54 -1.57
N VAL A 165 -9.44 12.20 -1.55
CA VAL A 165 -10.62 11.44 -1.97
C VAL A 165 -11.80 11.64 -1.02
N LYS A 166 -11.57 11.67 0.30
CA LYS A 166 -12.62 11.95 1.29
C LYS A 166 -13.26 13.33 1.11
N LYS A 167 -12.50 14.35 0.70
CA LYS A 167 -13.07 15.68 0.39
C LYS A 167 -13.99 15.63 -0.82
N ILE A 168 -13.62 14.89 -1.86
CA ILE A 168 -14.40 14.78 -3.09
C ILE A 168 -15.68 13.95 -2.87
N THR A 169 -15.57 12.87 -2.10
CA THR A 169 -16.69 11.96 -1.81
C THR A 169 -17.59 12.49 -0.70
N GLY A 170 -17.05 13.17 0.31
CA GLY A 170 -17.81 13.84 1.38
C GLY A 170 -18.54 15.12 0.93
N LEU A 171 -18.15 15.74 -0.19
CA LEU A 171 -18.95 16.78 -0.85
C LEU A 171 -20.30 16.26 -1.40
N ILE A 172 -20.50 14.92 -1.44
CA ILE A 172 -21.73 14.28 -1.93
C ILE A 172 -22.72 14.02 -0.79
N GLU A 173 -22.32 14.15 0.48
CA GLU A 173 -23.25 14.18 1.62
C GLU A 173 -23.92 15.56 1.76
N ARG A 174 -24.92 15.83 0.91
CA ARG A 174 -26.17 16.57 1.18
C ARG A 174 -26.73 17.15 -0.10
N ILE A 175 -27.57 16.37 -0.77
CA ILE A 175 -28.95 16.78 -1.07
C ILE A 175 -29.83 15.55 -0.82
N GLN A 176 -30.40 15.46 0.39
CA GLN A 176 -31.63 14.71 0.65
C GLN A 176 -32.76 15.71 0.69
#